data_AF-A0A7R9QGG1-F1
#
_entry.id   AF-A0A7R9QGG1-F1
#
_cell.length_a   1.000
_cell.length_b   1.000
_cell.length_c   1.000
_cell.angle_alpha   90.00
_cell.angle_beta   90.00
_cell.angle_gamma   90.00
#
_symmetry.space_group_name_H-M   'P 1'
#
loop_
_entity.id
_entity.type
_entity.pdbx_description
1 polymer ?
#
loop_
_entity_poly.entity_id
_entity_poly.type
_entity_poly.pdbx_seq_one_letter_code
_entity_poly.pdbx_strand_id
1 'polypeptide(L)'
;MSKIYTNCFAGNHTVFARKYCCRDDSPKDYTHFEYCCDIDTFAAQFSEQTKMRAYCEEALRFGDHYIRADQLCRHITVILNPMANRRKSKQNYEKYCAPLLHLAGIRVSVVVTEAEGQARDLMEIMDNTDAVLIAGGNGTVHEVVTGLLRRPDSRAAVHRMPIGILPVGRRNTIALQLNRLTDKNVKTYEVLAQSTMSAIREVLKSVDVMRIEGTEGRPVYALDELNCGTIRETFAVIEKYWYLGNYLKPYLAFISNSFKSLPGVEGVNISYSKPCTGCSKCYQRFERQTAGAE
;
A
#
# COMPACT_ATOMS: atom_id res chain seq x y z
N MET A 1 -48.77 3.06 17.73
CA MET A 1 -48.45 4.47 17.44
C MET A 1 -47.16 4.53 16.62
N SER A 2 -47.32 4.97 15.38
CA SER A 2 -46.39 5.66 14.45
C SER A 2 -45.36 6.56 15.16
N LYS A 3 -44.13 6.86 14.72
CA LYS A 3 -43.49 7.07 13.39
C LYS A 3 -41.95 7.18 13.59
N ILE A 4 -41.14 6.94 12.55
CA ILE A 4 -39.88 7.68 12.30
C ILE A 4 -39.79 7.99 10.79
N TYR A 5 -39.48 9.26 10.46
CA TYR A 5 -39.15 9.77 9.12
C TYR A 5 -37.68 10.21 9.06
N THR A 6 -37.00 9.77 7.98
CA THR A 6 -35.98 10.36 7.05
C THR A 6 -35.05 11.53 7.49
N ASN A 7 -33.84 11.79 6.94
CA ASN A 7 -33.27 11.82 5.56
C ASN A 7 -31.79 11.31 5.57
N CYS A 8 -31.11 10.87 4.49
CA CYS A 8 -30.88 11.54 3.20
C CYS A 8 -30.30 10.58 2.11
N PHE A 9 -30.60 10.93 0.85
CA PHE A 9 -30.16 10.44 -0.49
C PHE A 9 -28.64 10.20 -0.64
N ALA A 10 -28.05 9.42 -1.58
CA ALA A 10 -28.48 8.73 -2.82
C ALA A 10 -27.47 7.63 -3.25
N GLY A 11 -27.96 6.59 -3.95
CA GLY A 11 -27.26 5.75 -4.95
C GLY A 11 -26.27 4.69 -4.43
N ASN A 12 -26.31 3.39 -4.74
CA ASN A 12 -27.09 2.57 -5.67
C ASN A 12 -27.23 1.16 -5.07
N HIS A 13 -28.45 0.60 -5.15
CA HIS A 13 -28.85 -0.81 -4.95
C HIS A 13 -28.40 -1.53 -3.67
N THR A 14 -29.10 -1.30 -2.56
CA THR A 14 -29.26 -2.30 -1.48
C THR A 14 -30.54 -3.10 -1.72
N VAL A 15 -30.38 -4.34 -2.20
CA VAL A 15 -31.47 -5.33 -2.20
C VAL A 15 -31.37 -6.11 -0.89
N PHE A 16 -32.32 -5.89 0.02
CA PHE A 16 -32.52 -6.80 1.16
C PHE A 16 -33.22 -8.06 0.66
N ALA A 17 -32.48 -9.17 0.50
CA ALA A 17 -33.08 -10.47 0.25
C ALA A 17 -33.42 -11.14 1.59
N ARG A 18 -34.72 -11.25 1.91
CA ARG A 18 -35.22 -12.23 2.90
C ARG A 18 -35.15 -13.62 2.27
N LYS A 19 -34.52 -14.57 2.96
CA LYS A 19 -34.62 -16.01 2.63
C LYS A 19 -36.09 -16.43 2.72
N TYR A 20 -36.69 -16.79 1.58
CA TYR A 20 -37.87 -17.65 1.56
C TYR A 20 -37.45 -19.00 0.99
N CYS A 21 -37.61 -20.04 1.80
CA CYS A 21 -37.47 -21.43 1.38
C CYS A 21 -38.84 -21.84 0.83
N CYS A 22 -39.01 -21.89 -0.50
CA CYS A 22 -40.22 -22.43 -1.10
C CYS A 22 -40.04 -23.95 -1.29
N ARG A 23 -40.75 -24.72 -0.47
CA ARG A 23 -41.30 -26.02 -0.86
C ARG A 23 -42.58 -25.73 -1.64
N ASP A 24 -42.68 -26.17 -2.89
CA ASP A 24 -43.81 -26.96 -3.39
C ASP A 24 -43.75 -27.16 -4.92
N ASP A 25 -44.19 -28.36 -5.30
CA ASP A 25 -44.22 -28.97 -6.62
C ASP A 25 -45.20 -28.30 -7.61
N SER A 26 -44.74 -28.09 -8.85
CA SER A 26 -45.47 -28.26 -10.15
C SER A 26 -45.08 -27.21 -11.22
N PRO A 27 -45.17 -27.55 -12.53
CA PRO A 27 -44.36 -26.91 -13.57
C PRO A 27 -45.12 -25.75 -14.24
N LYS A 28 -44.50 -24.58 -14.34
CA LYS A 28 -44.93 -23.54 -15.27
C LYS A 28 -43.73 -22.94 -15.98
N ASP A 29 -43.73 -23.18 -17.29
CA ASP A 29 -42.90 -22.51 -18.28
C ASP A 29 -43.02 -21.00 -18.16
N TYR A 30 -41.99 -20.39 -17.61
CA TYR A 30 -41.63 -19.01 -17.85
C TYR A 30 -40.13 -19.00 -18.11
N THR A 31 -39.74 -18.48 -19.27
CA THR A 31 -38.35 -18.21 -19.66
C THR A 31 -37.75 -17.22 -18.67
N HIS A 32 -37.23 -17.75 -17.56
CA HIS A 32 -36.44 -17.03 -16.59
C HIS A 32 -35.10 -16.69 -17.24
N PHE A 33 -34.87 -15.41 -17.52
CA PHE A 33 -33.52 -14.87 -17.52
C PHE A 33 -33.03 -14.96 -16.06
N GLU A 34 -32.43 -16.10 -15.73
CA GLU A 34 -31.81 -16.37 -14.45
C GLU A 34 -30.58 -15.47 -14.32
N TYR A 35 -30.75 -14.28 -13.74
CA TYR A 35 -29.64 -13.57 -13.12
C TYR A 35 -29.23 -14.36 -11.87
N CYS A 36 -28.55 -15.49 -12.07
CA CYS A 36 -27.74 -16.11 -11.03
C CYS A 36 -26.55 -15.19 -10.76
N CYS A 37 -26.78 -14.15 -9.95
CA CYS A 37 -25.69 -13.61 -9.15
C CYS A 37 -25.30 -14.75 -8.20
N ASP A 38 -24.22 -15.47 -8.54
CA ASP A 38 -23.72 -16.63 -7.81
C ASP A 38 -23.78 -16.39 -6.29
N ILE A 39 -24.42 -17.32 -5.56
CA ILE A 39 -24.57 -17.30 -4.10
C ILE A 39 -23.21 -17.06 -3.42
N ASP A 40 -22.13 -17.59 -4.00
CA ASP A 40 -20.75 -17.41 -3.53
C ASP A 40 -20.27 -15.97 -3.62
N THR A 41 -20.67 -15.23 -4.65
CA THR A 41 -20.33 -13.81 -4.82
C THR A 41 -21.02 -12.96 -3.75
N PHE A 42 -22.29 -13.26 -3.47
CA PHE A 42 -23.03 -12.60 -2.40
C PHE A 42 -22.46 -12.92 -1.02
N ALA A 43 -22.13 -14.19 -0.75
CA ALA A 43 -21.50 -14.61 0.48
C ALA A 43 -20.14 -13.92 0.69
N ALA A 44 -19.33 -13.79 -0.37
CA ALA A 44 -18.07 -13.07 -0.33
C ALA A 44 -18.26 -11.58 0.01
N GLN A 45 -19.22 -10.90 -0.64
CA GLN A 45 -19.52 -9.49 -0.37
C GLN A 45 -20.05 -9.27 1.06
N PHE A 46 -20.91 -10.16 1.55
CA PHE A 46 -21.41 -10.12 2.92
C PHE A 46 -20.28 -10.31 3.95
N SER A 47 -19.35 -11.24 3.68
CA SER A 47 -18.19 -11.46 4.54
C SER A 47 -17.27 -10.24 4.61
N GLU A 48 -17.07 -9.57 3.47
CA GLU A 48 -16.31 -8.32 3.37
C GLU A 48 -16.94 -7.22 4.22
N GLN A 49 -18.25 -6.98 4.06
CA GLN A 49 -18.97 -5.97 4.83
C GLN A 49 -18.94 -6.26 6.33
N THR A 50 -19.08 -7.53 6.73
CA THR A 50 -19.06 -7.93 8.15
C THR A 50 -17.68 -7.66 8.77
N LYS A 51 -16.59 -8.02 8.09
CA LYS A 51 -15.24 -7.71 8.55
C LYS A 51 -14.97 -6.21 8.59
N MET A 52 -15.36 -5.47 7.54
CA MET A 52 -15.20 -4.01 7.51
C MET A 52 -15.97 -3.32 8.62
N ARG A 53 -17.17 -3.79 8.95
CA ARG A 53 -17.94 -3.28 10.08
C ARG A 53 -17.18 -3.48 11.40
N ALA A 54 -16.57 -4.64 11.63
CA ALA A 54 -15.78 -4.89 12.83
C ALA A 54 -14.58 -3.92 12.93
N TYR A 55 -13.89 -3.65 11.83
CA TYR A 55 -12.81 -2.64 11.80
C TYR A 55 -13.32 -1.22 12.04
N CYS A 56 -14.47 -0.85 11.50
CA CYS A 56 -15.09 0.46 11.75
C CYS A 56 -15.50 0.62 13.21
N GLU A 57 -16.07 -0.42 13.83
CA GLU A 57 -16.43 -0.41 15.26
C GLU A 57 -15.17 -0.29 16.13
N GLU A 58 -14.05 -0.92 15.73
CA GLU A 58 -12.78 -0.74 16.42
C GLU A 58 -12.22 0.67 16.24
N ALA A 59 -12.20 1.21 15.02
CA ALA A 59 -11.72 2.56 14.72
C ALA A 59 -12.55 3.63 15.46
N LEU A 60 -13.88 3.44 15.54
CA LEU A 60 -14.77 4.33 16.27
C LEU A 60 -14.39 4.40 17.76
N ARG A 61 -13.98 3.27 18.37
CA ARG A 61 -13.50 3.30 19.76
C ARG A 61 -12.33 4.25 19.92
N PHE A 62 -11.39 4.31 18.97
CA PHE A 62 -10.29 5.28 19.00
C PHE A 62 -10.79 6.72 18.90
N GLY A 63 -11.78 6.99 18.04
CA GLY A 63 -12.38 8.33 17.90
C GLY A 63 -13.18 8.80 19.11
N ASP A 64 -13.77 7.88 19.87
CA ASP A 64 -14.52 8.18 21.10
C ASP A 64 -13.61 8.52 22.31
N HIS A 65 -12.29 8.43 22.17
CA HIS A 65 -11.37 8.82 23.24
C HIS A 65 -11.32 10.35 23.38
N TYR A 66 -11.55 10.83 24.59
CA TYR A 66 -11.43 12.24 24.92
C TYR A 66 -9.96 12.69 24.85
N ILE A 67 -9.70 13.69 24.03
CA ILE A 67 -8.44 14.44 24.05
C ILE A 67 -8.57 15.66 24.97
N ARG A 68 -7.44 16.10 25.52
CA ARG A 68 -7.40 17.34 26.31
C ARG A 68 -7.53 18.55 25.38
N ALA A 69 -8.10 19.64 25.88
CA ALA A 69 -8.32 20.86 25.10
C ALA A 69 -7.02 21.54 24.61
N ASP A 70 -5.89 21.28 25.27
CA ASP A 70 -4.55 21.75 24.91
C ASP A 70 -3.86 20.88 23.85
N GLN A 71 -4.38 19.67 23.60
CA GLN A 71 -3.79 18.72 22.67
C GLN A 71 -4.41 18.85 21.28
N LEU A 72 -3.56 18.99 20.25
CA LEU A 72 -4.01 19.00 18.86
C LEU A 72 -4.40 17.58 18.41
N CYS A 73 -5.42 17.50 17.56
CA CYS A 73 -5.75 16.25 16.89
C CYS A 73 -4.57 15.81 16.00
N ARG A 74 -4.27 14.51 16.06
CA ARG A 74 -3.23 13.91 15.22
C ARG A 74 -3.50 14.19 13.75
N HIS A 75 -2.46 14.60 13.03
CA HIS A 75 -2.50 14.90 11.61
C HIS A 75 -1.71 13.88 10.79
N ILE A 76 -2.40 13.24 9.85
CA ILE A 76 -1.80 12.27 8.94
C ILE A 76 -1.93 12.77 7.50
N THR A 77 -0.82 12.74 6.77
CA THR A 77 -0.81 13.04 5.34
C THR A 77 -0.77 11.73 4.55
N VAL A 78 -1.73 11.53 3.66
CA VAL A 78 -1.83 10.36 2.78
C VAL A 78 -1.33 10.74 1.40
N ILE A 79 -0.24 10.12 0.96
CA ILE A 79 0.27 10.23 -0.41
C ILE A 79 -0.34 9.11 -1.24
N LEU A 80 -1.25 9.46 -2.15
CA LEU A 80 -2.01 8.52 -2.97
C LEU A 80 -1.53 8.55 -4.42
N ASN A 81 -1.08 7.40 -4.93
CA ASN A 81 -0.80 7.22 -6.35
C ASN A 81 -2.06 6.71 -7.08
N PRO A 82 -2.78 7.55 -7.86
CA PRO A 82 -4.02 7.17 -8.52
C PRO A 82 -3.80 6.23 -9.70
N MET A 83 -2.59 6.17 -10.27
CA MET A 83 -2.26 5.27 -11.38
C MET A 83 -1.94 3.84 -10.92
N ALA A 84 -1.77 3.64 -9.60
CA ALA A 84 -1.53 2.32 -9.04
C ALA A 84 -2.70 1.35 -9.30
N ASN A 85 -2.36 0.07 -9.50
CA ASN A 85 -3.30 -1.05 -9.64
C ASN A 85 -4.45 -0.82 -10.65
N ARG A 86 -4.10 -0.40 -11.88
CA ARG A 86 -5.08 -0.14 -12.97
C ARG A 86 -6.13 0.91 -12.58
N ARG A 87 -5.72 1.98 -11.89
CA ARG A 87 -6.57 3.11 -11.47
C ARG A 87 -7.65 2.77 -10.43
N LYS A 88 -7.50 1.65 -9.72
CA LYS A 88 -8.39 1.25 -8.62
C LYS A 88 -7.91 1.71 -7.25
N SER A 89 -6.70 2.27 -7.15
CA SER A 89 -6.10 2.66 -5.86
C SER A 89 -6.93 3.70 -5.11
N LYS A 90 -7.40 4.74 -5.80
CA LYS A 90 -8.27 5.78 -5.21
C LYS A 90 -9.56 5.18 -4.66
N GLN A 91 -10.26 4.38 -5.47
CA GLN A 91 -11.51 3.72 -5.05
C GLN A 91 -11.28 2.79 -3.85
N ASN A 92 -10.20 2.01 -3.84
CA ASN A 92 -9.89 1.11 -2.73
C ASN A 92 -9.54 1.90 -1.45
N TYR A 93 -8.79 2.99 -1.57
CA TYR A 93 -8.49 3.87 -0.44
C TYR A 93 -9.78 4.48 0.15
N GLU A 94 -10.63 5.07 -0.69
CA GLU A 94 -11.89 5.68 -0.27
C GLU A 94 -12.87 4.66 0.32
N LYS A 95 -12.87 3.43 -0.19
CA LYS A 95 -13.77 2.36 0.29
C LYS A 95 -13.32 1.73 1.61
N TYR A 96 -12.02 1.46 1.77
CA TYR A 96 -11.52 0.63 2.87
C TYR A 96 -10.69 1.38 3.92
N CYS A 97 -9.93 2.40 3.52
CA CYS A 97 -8.98 3.06 4.42
C CYS A 97 -9.52 4.37 4.98
N ALA A 98 -10.07 5.24 4.11
CA ALA A 98 -10.56 6.55 4.50
C ALA A 98 -11.61 6.50 5.63
N PRO A 99 -12.62 5.60 5.61
CA PRO A 99 -13.61 5.53 6.68
C PRO A 99 -12.99 5.24 8.05
N LEU A 100 -11.98 4.37 8.11
CA LEU A 100 -11.32 4.00 9.36
C LEU A 100 -10.55 5.19 9.96
N LEU A 101 -9.83 5.95 9.12
CA LEU A 101 -9.09 7.13 9.58
C LEU A 101 -10.04 8.24 10.07
N HIS A 102 -11.17 8.45 9.39
CA HIS A 102 -12.17 9.43 9.81
C HIS A 102 -12.88 9.03 11.10
N LEU A 103 -13.25 7.75 11.24
CA LEU A 103 -13.88 7.23 12.46
C LEU A 103 -12.93 7.29 13.67
N ALA A 104 -11.63 7.17 13.45
CA ALA A 104 -10.62 7.31 14.50
C ALA A 104 -10.39 8.76 14.97
N GLY A 105 -11.10 9.75 14.41
CA GLY A 105 -10.95 11.16 14.81
C GLY A 105 -9.64 11.83 14.35
N ILE A 106 -8.96 11.23 13.36
CA ILE A 106 -7.67 11.72 12.87
C ILE A 106 -7.89 12.79 11.79
N ARG A 107 -7.13 13.89 11.83
CA ARG A 107 -7.10 14.86 10.73
C ARG A 107 -6.33 14.26 9.56
N VAL A 108 -6.98 14.08 8.42
CA VAL A 108 -6.36 13.46 7.24
C VAL A 108 -6.24 14.47 6.10
N SER A 109 -5.02 14.68 5.60
CA SER A 109 -4.77 15.41 4.35
C SER A 109 -4.39 14.43 3.25
N VAL A 110 -5.14 14.40 2.15
CA VAL A 110 -4.85 13.49 1.02
C VAL A 110 -4.17 14.28 -0.10
N VAL A 111 -2.96 13.87 -0.48
CA VAL A 111 -2.22 14.39 -1.62
C VAL A 111 -2.17 13.34 -2.71
N VAL A 112 -2.74 13.66 -3.87
CA VAL A 112 -2.75 12.78 -5.04
C VAL A 112 -1.53 13.09 -5.90
N THR A 113 -0.75 12.08 -6.23
CA THR A 113 0.40 12.25 -7.13
C THR A 113 -0.02 12.17 -8.59
N GLU A 114 0.59 13.00 -9.43
CA GLU A 114 0.32 13.13 -10.86
C GLU A 114 1.44 12.49 -11.70
N ALA A 115 2.67 12.52 -11.19
CA ALA A 115 3.85 12.02 -11.89
C ALA A 115 4.80 11.23 -10.96
N GLU A 116 5.67 10.42 -11.58
CA GLU A 116 6.78 9.75 -10.90
C GLU A 116 7.76 10.78 -10.33
N GLY A 117 8.22 10.58 -9.10
CA GLY A 117 9.16 11.48 -8.41
C GLY A 117 8.47 12.59 -7.60
N GLN A 118 7.19 12.91 -7.86
CA GLN A 118 6.48 13.92 -7.08
C GLN A 118 6.35 13.53 -5.60
N ALA A 119 6.18 12.23 -5.31
CA ALA A 119 6.10 11.75 -3.92
C ALA A 119 7.42 11.98 -3.17
N ARG A 120 8.56 11.85 -3.87
CA ARG A 120 9.89 12.11 -3.33
C ARG A 120 10.05 13.60 -3.04
N ASP A 121 9.78 14.44 -4.03
CA ASP A 121 9.98 15.89 -3.94
C ASP A 121 9.06 16.52 -2.87
N LEU A 122 7.83 16.00 -2.73
CA LEU A 122 6.91 16.39 -1.67
C LEU A 122 7.45 16.03 -0.28
N MET A 123 8.06 14.85 -0.12
CA MET A 123 8.57 14.39 1.17
C MET A 123 9.79 15.19 1.63
N GLU A 124 10.59 15.70 0.70
CA GLU A 124 11.75 16.55 1.00
C GLU A 124 11.35 17.88 1.70
N ILE A 125 10.15 18.41 1.42
CA ILE A 125 9.68 19.71 1.95
C ILE A 125 8.58 19.60 3.02
N MET A 126 8.10 18.40 3.34
CA MET A 126 6.95 18.21 4.22
C MET A 126 7.34 18.31 5.71
N ASP A 127 6.76 19.25 6.47
CA ASP A 127 7.12 19.43 7.89
C ASP A 127 5.94 19.45 8.88
N ASN A 128 4.70 19.44 8.39
CA ASN A 128 3.50 19.68 9.20
C ASN A 128 2.60 18.44 9.33
N THR A 129 3.16 17.26 9.61
CA THR A 129 2.40 16.02 9.76
C THR A 129 3.01 15.15 10.85
N ASP A 130 2.16 14.43 11.60
CA ASP A 130 2.61 13.52 12.66
C ASP A 130 2.92 12.12 12.10
N ALA A 131 2.34 11.77 10.95
CA ALA A 131 2.69 10.56 10.20
C ALA A 131 2.40 10.74 8.71
N VAL A 132 3.04 9.90 7.89
CA VAL A 132 2.80 9.84 6.44
C VAL A 132 2.30 8.44 6.08
N LEU A 133 1.16 8.36 5.41
CA LEU A 133 0.63 7.10 4.87
C LEU A 133 0.79 7.06 3.36
N ILE A 134 1.38 5.99 2.86
CA ILE A 134 1.65 5.81 1.43
C ILE A 134 0.61 4.85 0.86
N ALA A 135 -0.36 5.39 0.12
CA ALA A 135 -1.31 4.61 -0.66
C ALA A 135 -0.74 4.37 -2.07
N GLY A 136 0.10 3.33 -2.18
CA GLY A 136 0.73 2.95 -3.43
C GLY A 136 1.20 1.50 -3.48
N GLY A 137 2.10 1.20 -4.42
CA GLY A 137 2.90 -0.03 -4.43
C GLY A 137 4.36 0.27 -4.05
N ASN A 138 5.24 -0.72 -4.20
CA ASN A 138 6.65 -0.60 -3.79
C ASN A 138 7.38 0.62 -4.38
N GLY A 139 7.12 0.99 -5.63
CA GLY A 139 7.77 2.15 -6.28
C GLY A 139 7.48 3.46 -5.54
N THR A 140 6.21 3.73 -5.24
CA THR A 140 5.82 4.93 -4.48
C THR A 140 6.37 4.90 -3.05
N VAL A 141 6.49 3.70 -2.44
CA VAL A 141 7.14 3.57 -1.13
C VAL A 141 8.62 3.96 -1.21
N HIS A 142 9.35 3.47 -2.22
CA HIS A 142 10.76 3.82 -2.41
C HIS A 142 10.96 5.32 -2.71
N GLU A 143 10.07 5.94 -3.48
CA GLU A 143 10.10 7.39 -3.74
C GLU A 143 10.01 8.20 -2.43
N VAL A 144 9.03 7.88 -1.58
CA VAL A 144 8.83 8.59 -0.31
C VAL A 144 9.98 8.34 0.66
N VAL A 145 10.43 7.09 0.80
CA VAL A 145 11.59 6.76 1.67
C VAL A 145 12.84 7.48 1.20
N THR A 146 13.07 7.52 -0.12
CA THR A 146 14.19 8.27 -0.70
C THR A 146 14.06 9.75 -0.42
N GLY A 147 12.87 10.35 -0.55
CA GLY A 147 12.65 11.76 -0.26
C GLY A 147 12.87 12.09 1.22
N LEU A 148 12.40 11.22 2.14
CA LEU A 148 12.61 11.41 3.58
C LEU A 148 14.09 11.33 3.97
N LEU A 149 14.83 10.35 3.43
CA LEU A 149 16.23 10.11 3.79
C LEU A 149 17.23 11.04 3.08
N ARG A 150 16.83 11.70 2.00
CA ARG A 150 17.64 12.74 1.33
C ARG A 150 17.66 14.07 2.06
N ARG A 151 16.77 14.26 3.03
CA ARG A 151 16.69 15.52 3.78
C ARG A 151 17.92 15.75 4.64
N PRO A 152 18.35 17.02 4.81
CA PRO A 152 19.43 17.36 5.73
C PRO A 152 19.08 17.02 7.19
N ASP A 153 17.80 17.10 7.56
CA ASP A 153 17.28 16.75 8.88
C ASP A 153 16.74 15.32 8.98
N SER A 154 17.10 14.43 8.05
CA SER A 154 16.53 13.07 7.91
C SER A 154 16.47 12.29 9.22
N ARG A 155 17.51 12.36 10.06
CA ARG A 155 17.54 11.69 11.36
C ARG A 155 16.43 12.14 12.31
N ALA A 156 16.15 13.44 12.38
CA ALA A 156 15.06 13.97 13.18
C ALA A 156 13.71 13.72 12.51
N ALA A 157 13.65 13.89 11.17
CA ALA A 157 12.45 13.70 10.37
C ALA A 157 11.89 12.28 10.48
N VAL A 158 12.73 11.24 10.47
CA VAL A 158 12.31 9.83 10.60
C VAL A 158 11.64 9.55 11.95
N HIS A 159 12.10 10.18 13.03
CA HIS A 159 11.49 10.03 14.36
C HIS A 159 10.20 10.83 14.50
N ARG A 160 10.13 12.00 13.87
CA ARG A 160 8.95 12.89 13.91
C ARG A 160 7.81 12.40 13.02
N MET A 161 8.14 11.78 11.86
CA MET A 161 7.18 11.41 10.83
C MET A 161 7.33 9.92 10.46
N PRO A 162 6.80 9.00 11.27
CA PRO A 162 6.72 7.59 10.90
C PRO A 162 5.94 7.40 9.58
N ILE A 163 6.42 6.46 8.78
CA ILE A 163 5.81 6.08 7.50
C ILE A 163 4.95 4.82 7.70
N GLY A 164 3.69 4.88 7.28
CA GLY A 164 2.82 3.71 7.11
C GLY A 164 2.55 3.41 5.64
N ILE A 165 2.31 2.14 5.31
CA ILE A 165 2.10 1.70 3.93
C ILE A 165 0.69 1.13 3.80
N LEU A 166 -0.07 1.66 2.85
CA LEU A 166 -1.39 1.18 2.45
C LEU A 166 -1.27 0.44 1.11
N PRO A 167 -1.35 -0.89 1.09
CA PRO A 167 -1.06 -1.71 -0.09
C PRO A 167 -2.19 -1.69 -1.13
N VAL A 168 -2.34 -0.56 -1.82
CA VAL A 168 -3.30 -0.38 -2.93
C VAL A 168 -2.68 -0.75 -4.29
N GLY A 169 -1.37 -0.96 -4.35
CA GLY A 169 -0.60 -1.31 -5.55
C GLY A 169 -0.80 -2.75 -6.03
N ARG A 170 -0.17 -3.08 -7.16
CA ARG A 170 -0.20 -4.43 -7.76
C ARG A 170 0.80 -5.38 -7.11
N ARG A 171 1.99 -4.86 -6.77
CA ARG A 171 3.04 -5.55 -6.02
C ARG A 171 3.24 -4.80 -4.71
N ASN A 172 2.88 -5.44 -3.61
CA ASN A 172 2.93 -4.87 -2.26
C ASN A 172 3.78 -5.77 -1.34
N THR A 173 4.94 -6.21 -1.82
CA THR A 173 5.81 -7.15 -1.08
C THR A 173 6.22 -6.56 0.26
N ILE A 174 6.60 -5.28 0.28
CA ILE A 174 7.02 -4.55 1.48
C ILE A 174 5.90 -4.55 2.53
N ALA A 175 4.67 -4.18 2.14
CA ALA A 175 3.55 -4.12 3.07
C ALA A 175 3.16 -5.49 3.63
N LEU A 176 3.23 -6.55 2.80
CA LEU A 176 2.93 -7.91 3.22
C LEU A 176 4.00 -8.45 4.18
N GLN A 177 5.28 -8.20 3.90
CA GLN A 177 6.41 -8.56 4.77
C GLN A 177 6.30 -7.86 6.14
N LEU A 178 5.96 -6.56 6.15
CA LEU A 178 5.84 -5.79 7.40
C LEU A 178 4.67 -6.25 8.27
N ASN A 179 3.52 -6.51 7.66
CA ASN A 179 2.33 -7.01 8.38
C ASN A 179 2.40 -8.51 8.70
N ARG A 180 3.46 -9.23 8.26
CA ARG A 180 3.58 -10.70 8.34
C ARG A 180 2.37 -11.43 7.74
N LEU A 181 1.76 -10.83 6.72
CA LEU A 181 0.62 -11.40 6.02
C LEU A 181 1.15 -12.22 4.84
N THR A 182 1.61 -13.43 5.15
CA THR A 182 2.16 -14.39 4.17
C THR A 182 1.13 -15.36 3.62
N ASP A 183 -0.12 -15.30 4.07
CA ASP A 183 -1.14 -16.24 3.65
C ASP A 183 -1.59 -15.99 2.20
N LYS A 184 -1.57 -17.05 1.39
CA LYS A 184 -1.96 -17.01 -0.04
C LYS A 184 -3.44 -16.66 -0.26
N ASN A 185 -4.25 -16.69 0.80
CA ASN A 185 -5.69 -16.47 0.77
C ASN A 185 -6.16 -15.14 1.36
N VAL A 186 -5.24 -14.25 1.77
CA VAL A 186 -5.66 -12.97 2.38
C VAL A 186 -6.35 -12.10 1.33
N LYS A 187 -7.57 -11.67 1.64
CA LYS A 187 -8.37 -10.80 0.78
C LYS A 187 -7.79 -9.38 0.80
N THR A 188 -7.83 -8.68 -0.34
CA THR A 188 -7.28 -7.33 -0.47
C THR A 188 -7.83 -6.34 0.55
N TYR A 189 -9.13 -6.40 0.85
CA TYR A 189 -9.77 -5.51 1.82
C TYR A 189 -9.23 -5.72 3.24
N GLU A 190 -8.89 -6.95 3.60
CA GLU A 190 -8.38 -7.30 4.93
C GLU A 190 -6.97 -6.78 5.13
N VAL A 191 -6.10 -6.92 4.11
CA VAL A 191 -4.76 -6.32 4.14
C VAL A 191 -4.84 -4.79 4.26
N LEU A 192 -5.74 -4.15 3.50
CA LEU A 192 -5.91 -2.69 3.53
C LEU A 192 -6.44 -2.21 4.88
N ALA A 193 -7.49 -2.84 5.40
CA ALA A 193 -8.08 -2.50 6.68
C ALA A 193 -7.09 -2.72 7.82
N GLN A 194 -6.42 -3.88 7.85
CA GLN A 194 -5.41 -4.18 8.86
C GLN A 194 -4.23 -3.20 8.79
N SER A 195 -3.73 -2.87 7.60
CA SER A 195 -2.65 -1.87 7.45
C SER A 195 -3.08 -0.49 7.96
N THR A 196 -4.33 -0.11 7.71
CA THR A 196 -4.89 1.16 8.20
C THR A 196 -5.05 1.14 9.73
N MET A 197 -5.56 0.04 10.29
CA MET A 197 -5.67 -0.11 11.74
C MET A 197 -4.30 -0.12 12.43
N SER A 198 -3.26 -0.71 11.83
CA SER A 198 -1.89 -0.64 12.37
C SER A 198 -1.38 0.80 12.45
N ALA A 199 -1.74 1.66 11.48
CA ALA A 199 -1.41 3.08 11.52
C ALA A 199 -2.20 3.86 12.58
N ILE A 200 -3.48 3.52 12.77
CA ILE A 200 -4.34 4.09 13.83
C ILE A 200 -3.81 3.71 15.21
N ARG A 201 -3.44 2.43 15.40
CA ARG A 201 -2.88 1.88 16.65
C ARG A 201 -1.45 2.33 16.96
N GLU A 202 -0.79 3.08 16.06
CA GLU A 202 0.59 3.56 16.22
C GLU A 202 1.62 2.43 16.47
N VAL A 203 1.43 1.29 15.80
CA VAL A 203 2.38 0.18 15.92
C VAL A 203 3.61 0.48 15.07
N LEU A 204 4.65 1.01 15.73
CA LEU A 204 5.92 1.37 15.09
C LEU A 204 6.88 0.18 15.09
N LYS A 205 7.58 0.01 13.96
CA LYS A 205 8.65 -0.97 13.80
C LYS A 205 9.82 -0.32 13.06
N SER A 206 11.02 -0.49 13.60
CA SER A 206 12.25 -0.10 12.89
C SER A 206 12.50 -1.04 11.72
N VAL A 207 12.81 -0.46 10.56
CA VAL A 207 13.09 -1.20 9.32
C VAL A 207 14.43 -0.74 8.79
N ASP A 208 15.27 -1.70 8.39
CA ASP A 208 16.56 -1.40 7.77
C ASP A 208 16.38 -0.95 6.32
N VAL A 209 17.22 -0.01 5.89
CA VAL A 209 17.14 0.59 4.54
C VAL A 209 18.49 0.45 3.84
N MET A 210 18.46 0.10 2.55
CA MET A 210 19.65 0.05 1.71
C MET A 210 19.89 1.41 1.05
N ARG A 211 21.06 2.01 1.28
CA ARG A 211 21.53 3.19 0.54
C ARG A 211 22.28 2.73 -0.71
N ILE A 212 21.84 3.21 -1.87
CA ILE A 212 22.41 2.90 -3.17
C ILE A 212 22.85 4.22 -3.80
N GLU A 213 24.12 4.35 -4.12
CA GLU A 213 24.67 5.57 -4.68
C GLU A 213 25.29 5.28 -6.04
N GLY A 214 24.82 6.01 -7.06
CA GLY A 214 25.39 5.97 -8.40
C GLY A 214 26.56 6.93 -8.55
N THR A 215 27.17 6.92 -9.74
CA THR A 215 28.28 7.83 -10.09
C THR A 215 27.89 9.31 -10.08
N GLU A 216 26.59 9.62 -10.19
CA GLU A 216 26.04 10.98 -10.16
C GLU A 216 25.88 11.56 -8.74
N GLY A 217 26.26 10.80 -7.70
CA GLY A 217 26.32 11.29 -6.31
C GLY A 217 24.96 11.53 -5.63
N ARG A 218 23.84 11.17 -6.26
CA ARG A 218 22.50 11.26 -5.65
C ARG A 218 22.09 9.90 -5.07
N PRO A 219 22.07 9.71 -3.74
CA PRO A 219 21.72 8.43 -3.14
C PRO A 219 20.23 8.12 -3.33
N VAL A 220 19.92 6.85 -3.60
CA VAL A 220 18.57 6.29 -3.65
C VAL A 220 18.45 5.26 -2.54
N TYR A 221 17.28 5.18 -1.91
CA TYR A 221 17.05 4.29 -0.79
C TYR A 221 16.03 3.22 -1.14
N ALA A 222 16.31 1.97 -0.78
CA ALA A 222 15.47 0.80 -1.08
C ALA A 222 15.20 -0.04 0.18
N LEU A 223 14.03 -0.69 0.24
CA LEU A 223 13.59 -1.50 1.38
C LEU A 223 13.56 -3.01 1.12
N ASP A 224 13.46 -3.45 -0.13
CA ASP A 224 13.19 -4.85 -0.48
C ASP A 224 14.38 -5.49 -1.21
N GLU A 225 14.50 -5.23 -2.51
CA GLU A 225 15.48 -5.90 -3.37
C GLU A 225 16.11 -4.96 -4.40
N LEU A 226 17.36 -5.25 -4.76
CA LEU A 226 18.08 -4.63 -5.87
C LEU A 226 18.24 -5.66 -6.99
N ASN A 227 17.54 -5.43 -8.10
CA ASN A 227 17.60 -6.31 -9.27
C ASN A 227 18.42 -5.66 -10.39
N CYS A 228 19.44 -6.38 -10.88
CA CYS A 228 20.29 -5.98 -12.01
C CYS A 228 20.29 -7.07 -13.10
N GLY A 229 20.53 -6.66 -14.35
CA GLY A 229 20.63 -7.55 -15.51
C GLY A 229 19.29 -7.91 -16.17
N THR A 230 19.28 -9.01 -16.91
CA THR A 230 18.20 -9.45 -17.82
C THR A 230 16.85 -9.63 -17.11
N ILE A 231 16.86 -9.97 -15.83
CA ILE A 231 15.63 -10.12 -15.03
C ILE A 231 14.89 -8.79 -14.93
N ARG A 232 15.61 -7.69 -14.65
CA ARG A 232 15.03 -6.34 -14.57
C ARG A 232 14.46 -5.90 -15.91
N GLU A 233 15.21 -6.13 -16.99
CA GLU A 233 14.77 -5.82 -18.37
C GLU A 233 13.50 -6.58 -18.74
N THR A 234 13.41 -7.85 -18.32
CA THR A 234 12.23 -8.66 -18.52
C THR A 234 11.04 -8.11 -17.77
N PHE A 235 11.20 -7.75 -16.49
CA PHE A 235 10.12 -7.13 -15.72
C PHE A 235 9.60 -5.82 -16.33
N ALA A 236 10.47 -5.03 -16.98
CA ALA A 236 10.07 -3.79 -17.64
C ALA A 236 9.21 -4.03 -18.90
N VAL A 237 9.46 -5.12 -19.62
CA VAL A 237 8.81 -5.42 -20.89
C VAL A 237 7.56 -6.28 -20.72
N ILE A 238 7.41 -6.97 -19.57
CA ILE A 238 6.20 -7.75 -19.22
C ILE A 238 4.95 -6.94 -19.54
N GLU A 239 4.84 -5.69 -19.10
CA GLU A 239 3.64 -4.89 -19.29
C GLU A 239 3.22 -4.65 -20.74
N LYS A 240 4.15 -4.74 -21.71
CA LYS A 240 3.85 -4.58 -23.14
C LYS A 240 2.98 -5.72 -23.69
N TYR A 241 3.09 -6.91 -23.12
CA TYR A 241 2.30 -8.09 -23.52
C TYR A 241 0.90 -8.10 -22.87
N TRP A 242 0.24 -6.95 -22.79
CA TRP A 242 -1.06 -6.81 -22.13
C TRP A 242 -2.19 -7.62 -22.79
N TYR A 243 -2.03 -7.93 -24.09
CA TYR A 243 -2.96 -8.73 -24.89
C TYR A 243 -2.93 -10.23 -24.52
N LEU A 244 -1.89 -10.67 -23.80
CA LEU A 244 -1.82 -12.01 -23.22
C LEU A 244 -2.32 -11.95 -21.79
N GLY A 245 -3.17 -12.91 -21.41
CA GLY A 245 -3.69 -13.02 -20.05
C GLY A 245 -2.58 -13.03 -18.99
N ASN A 246 -2.94 -12.71 -17.74
CA ASN A 246 -1.98 -12.55 -16.63
C ASN A 246 -1.07 -13.77 -16.41
N TYR A 247 -1.51 -14.97 -16.82
CA TYR A 247 -0.75 -16.21 -16.70
C TYR A 247 0.37 -16.33 -17.75
N LEU A 248 0.09 -16.03 -19.03
CA LEU A 248 1.03 -16.25 -20.14
C LEU A 248 1.97 -15.06 -20.39
N LYS A 249 1.52 -13.85 -20.05
CA LYS A 249 2.28 -12.59 -20.16
C LYS A 249 3.73 -12.68 -19.64
N PRO A 250 4.01 -13.17 -18.42
CA PRO A 250 5.39 -13.27 -17.94
C PRO A 250 6.24 -14.24 -18.77
N TYR A 251 5.71 -15.41 -19.11
CA TYR A 251 6.46 -16.42 -19.89
C TYR A 251 6.89 -15.90 -21.26
N LEU A 252 5.99 -15.21 -21.98
CA LEU A 252 6.35 -14.63 -23.28
C LEU A 252 7.35 -13.49 -23.19
N ALA A 253 7.31 -12.69 -22.13
CA ALA A 253 8.33 -11.68 -21.89
C ALA A 253 9.71 -12.32 -21.67
N PHE A 254 9.76 -13.39 -20.87
CA PHE A 254 11.00 -14.17 -20.66
C PHE A 254 11.49 -14.79 -21.97
N ILE A 255 10.63 -15.50 -22.70
CA ILE A 255 10.97 -16.14 -23.97
C ILE A 255 11.47 -15.10 -24.98
N SER A 256 10.74 -14.00 -25.17
CA SER A 256 11.12 -12.96 -26.12
C SER A 256 12.42 -12.26 -25.73
N ASN A 257 12.68 -12.06 -24.44
CA ASN A 257 13.95 -11.50 -24.01
C ASN A 257 15.07 -12.52 -24.18
N SER A 258 14.90 -13.78 -23.81
CA SER A 258 15.91 -14.83 -24.05
C SER A 258 16.33 -14.93 -25.53
N PHE A 259 15.43 -14.69 -26.48
CA PHE A 259 15.77 -14.65 -27.91
C PHE A 259 16.48 -13.36 -28.36
N LYS A 260 16.27 -12.23 -27.66
CA LYS A 260 16.93 -10.94 -27.96
C LYS A 260 18.25 -10.77 -27.22
N SER A 261 18.32 -11.28 -26.00
CA SER A 261 19.44 -11.25 -25.11
C SER A 261 19.99 -12.67 -24.99
N LEU A 262 20.88 -13.03 -25.91
CA LEU A 262 22.02 -13.90 -25.60
C LEU A 262 23.27 -13.00 -25.47
N PRO A 263 23.38 -12.07 -24.50
CA PRO A 263 24.63 -11.35 -24.32
C PRO A 263 25.55 -12.25 -23.47
N GLY A 264 26.85 -12.24 -23.76
CA GLY A 264 27.83 -12.81 -22.86
C GLY A 264 27.64 -12.24 -21.45
N VAL A 265 27.82 -13.07 -20.43
CA VAL A 265 27.79 -12.66 -19.03
C VAL A 265 28.78 -11.50 -18.88
N GLU A 266 28.27 -10.27 -18.78
CA GLU A 266 29.11 -9.14 -18.40
C GLU A 266 29.59 -9.42 -16.98
N GLY A 267 30.92 -9.53 -16.82
CA GLY A 267 31.52 -9.81 -15.53
C GLY A 267 31.26 -8.64 -14.58
N VAL A 268 30.38 -8.85 -13.59
CA VAL A 268 30.18 -7.88 -12.51
C VAL A 268 31.25 -8.11 -11.45
N ASN A 269 32.10 -7.11 -11.22
CA ASN A 269 33.05 -7.15 -10.11
C ASN A 269 32.37 -6.64 -8.83
N ILE A 270 32.28 -7.49 -7.81
CA ILE A 270 31.62 -7.17 -6.54
C ILE A 270 32.66 -7.15 -5.42
N SER A 271 32.92 -5.97 -4.87
CA SER A 271 33.67 -5.80 -3.63
C SER A 271 32.71 -5.69 -2.46
N TYR A 272 32.87 -6.52 -1.43
CA TYR A 272 32.04 -6.47 -0.23
C TYR A 272 32.89 -6.55 1.04
N SER A 273 32.42 -5.90 2.10
CA SER A 273 32.97 -6.04 3.45
C SER A 273 32.16 -7.05 4.25
N LYS A 274 32.82 -7.96 4.96
CA LYS A 274 32.13 -8.88 5.87
C LYS A 274 31.55 -8.12 7.07
N PRO A 275 30.36 -8.47 7.56
CA PRO A 275 29.81 -7.87 8.77
C PRO A 275 30.73 -8.17 9.95
N CYS A 276 31.24 -7.13 10.62
CA CYS A 276 32.06 -7.28 11.81
C CYS A 276 31.19 -7.52 13.05
N THR A 277 31.76 -8.12 14.09
CA THR A 277 31.09 -8.40 15.38
C THR A 277 30.69 -7.14 16.17
N GLY A 278 31.07 -5.94 15.72
CA GLY A 278 30.82 -4.64 16.38
C GLY A 278 30.15 -3.59 15.49
N CYS A 279 29.32 -4.02 14.54
CA CYS A 279 28.75 -3.27 13.42
C CYS A 279 28.14 -1.89 13.72
N SER A 280 27.61 -1.63 14.92
CA SER A 280 27.03 -0.32 15.27
C SER A 280 28.07 0.80 15.45
N LYS A 281 29.30 0.50 15.88
CA LYS A 281 30.37 1.51 16.07
C LYS A 281 31.16 1.79 14.78
N CYS A 282 31.30 0.79 13.92
CA CYS A 282 32.02 0.92 12.65
C CYS A 282 31.27 1.83 11.65
N TYR A 283 29.93 1.74 11.62
CA TYR A 283 29.11 2.60 10.76
C TYR A 283 29.17 4.07 11.19
N GLN A 284 29.07 4.35 12.50
CA GLN A 284 29.21 5.71 13.03
C GLN A 284 30.59 6.33 12.72
N ARG A 285 31.64 5.51 12.64
CA ARG A 285 32.98 5.97 12.26
C ARG A 285 33.06 6.30 10.77
N PHE A 286 32.41 5.51 9.92
CA PHE A 286 32.29 5.79 8.49
C PHE A 286 31.50 7.08 8.22
N GLU A 287 30.34 7.26 8.87
CA GLU A 287 29.53 8.49 8.74
C GLU A 287 30.32 9.76 9.15
N ARG A 288 31.10 9.69 10.23
CA ARG A 288 31.96 10.82 10.65
C ARG A 288 33.07 11.13 9.66
N GLN A 289 33.57 10.12 8.94
CA GLN A 289 34.62 10.29 7.94
C GLN A 289 34.07 10.87 6.64
N THR A 290 32.85 10.51 6.24
CA THR A 290 32.18 11.07 5.06
C THR A 290 31.60 12.46 5.30
N ALA A 291 31.09 12.75 6.51
CA ALA A 291 30.57 14.07 6.88
C ALA A 291 31.66 15.13 7.13
N GLY A 292 32.93 14.72 7.28
CA GLY A 292 34.07 15.64 7.46
C GLY A 292 34.88 15.90 6.20
N ALA A 293 34.41 15.44 5.04
CA ALA A 293 35.10 15.56 3.75
C ALA A 293 34.42 16.55 2.77
N GLU A 294 33.44 17.34 3.24
CA GLU A 294 32.83 18.47 2.53
C GLU A 294 33.43 19.81 2.97
#